data_AF-T0GPU1-F1
#
_entry.id   AF-T0GPU1-F1
#
_cell.length_a   1.000
_cell.length_b   1.000
_cell.length_c   1.000
_cell.angle_alpha   90.00
_cell.angle_beta   90.00
_cell.angle_gamma   90.00
#
_symmetry.space_group_name_H-M   'P 1'
#
loop_
_entity.id
_entity.type
_entity.pdbx_description
1 polymer ?
#
loop_
_entity_poly.entity_id
_entity_poly.type
_entity_poly.pdbx_seq_one_letter_code
_entity_poly.pdbx_strand_id
1 'polypeptide(L)'
;MHSLPVFLTLKGRPVILTGAGEAADAKRRLLERAGARIVAEEDEAAIAIVADGDEATAVRLRARGVLVNATDRPDLCDFTLPAIVDRAPVLIAIGTGGASAGLAKALRQRFEALLPQRLGALATALYGMRSAIRARWPDAAARRRAIDAGLSPGGVIDPFSDNAADALPLWLEGQGDIAASRFVPIRLLSGDPDDLTLRAARLLGEADRVYH
;
A
#
# COMPACT_ATOMS: atom_id res chain seq x y z
N MET A 1 6.68 -6.52 -17.02
CA MET A 1 6.83 -5.87 -15.70
C MET A 1 8.32 -5.82 -15.38
N HIS A 2 8.90 -4.64 -15.16
CA HIS A 2 10.34 -4.45 -14.97
C HIS A 2 10.72 -4.01 -13.54
N SER A 3 9.76 -3.92 -12.63
CA SER A 3 9.97 -3.60 -11.21
C SER A 3 9.03 -4.41 -10.33
N LEU A 4 9.51 -4.80 -9.15
CA LEU A 4 8.74 -5.48 -8.12
C LEU A 4 8.33 -4.45 -7.05
N PRO A 5 7.03 -4.17 -6.85
CA PRO A 5 6.61 -3.28 -5.77
C PRO A 5 6.79 -3.97 -4.42
N VAL A 6 7.67 -3.43 -3.58
CA VAL A 6 7.93 -3.92 -2.22
C VAL A 6 7.88 -2.78 -1.21
N PHE A 7 7.39 -3.07 0.00
CA PHE A 7 7.48 -2.16 1.13
C PHE A 7 8.67 -2.55 2.01
N LEU A 8 9.55 -1.59 2.27
CA LEU A 8 10.75 -1.79 3.08
C LEU A 8 10.46 -1.37 4.53
N THR A 9 10.73 -2.26 5.49
CA THR A 9 10.73 -1.89 6.91
C THR A 9 12.06 -1.25 7.25
N LEU A 10 12.06 0.06 7.50
CA LEU A 10 13.28 0.87 7.72
C LEU A 10 13.48 1.32 9.16
N LYS A 11 12.55 1.03 10.08
CA LYS A 11 12.64 1.44 11.49
C LYS A 11 14.00 1.06 12.11
N GLY A 12 14.81 2.07 12.44
CA GLY A 12 16.15 1.95 13.02
C GLY A 12 17.25 1.49 12.05
N ARG A 13 16.92 1.20 10.78
CA ARG A 13 17.89 0.68 9.80
C ARG A 13 18.70 1.82 9.17
N PRO A 14 20.02 1.64 8.95
CA PRO A 14 20.84 2.62 8.26
C PRO A 14 20.43 2.75 6.79
N VAL A 15 20.33 3.98 6.30
CA VAL A 15 20.18 4.32 4.88
C VAL A 15 21.13 5.45 4.54
N ILE A 16 21.97 5.24 3.53
CA ILE A 16 22.88 6.27 3.04
C ILE A 16 22.06 7.30 2.27
N LEU A 17 22.25 8.59 2.57
CA LEU A 17 21.69 9.69 1.80
C LEU A 17 22.79 10.71 1.53
N THR A 18 23.16 10.87 0.26
CA THR A 18 24.15 11.87 -0.18
C THR A 18 23.48 13.01 -0.92
N GLY A 19 24.21 14.12 -1.07
CA GLY A 19 23.73 15.35 -1.70
C GLY A 19 23.07 16.33 -0.72
N ALA A 20 22.82 17.54 -1.22
CA ALA A 20 22.25 18.64 -0.45
C ALA A 20 21.14 19.36 -1.24
N GLY A 21 20.39 20.22 -0.54
CA GLY A 21 19.31 21.02 -1.12
C GLY A 21 17.94 20.34 -1.09
N GLU A 22 16.96 20.96 -1.74
CA GLU A 22 15.54 20.63 -1.58
C GLU A 22 15.22 19.16 -1.93
N ALA A 23 15.85 18.62 -2.98
CA ALA A 23 15.67 17.22 -3.39
C ALA A 23 16.19 16.24 -2.32
N ALA A 24 17.35 16.53 -1.73
CA ALA A 24 17.92 15.74 -0.64
C ALA A 24 17.05 15.84 0.62
N ASP A 25 16.55 17.05 0.94
CA ASP A 25 15.66 17.27 2.09
C ASP A 25 14.32 16.56 1.93
N ALA A 26 13.76 16.50 0.73
CA ALA A 26 12.55 15.74 0.44
C ALA A 26 12.75 14.23 0.69
N LYS A 27 13.89 13.68 0.23
CA LYS A 27 14.28 12.28 0.45
C LYS A 27 14.54 12.00 1.93
N ARG A 28 15.20 12.91 2.64
CA ARG A 28 15.43 12.87 4.10
C ARG A 28 14.11 12.73 4.86
N ARG A 29 13.16 13.64 4.62
CA ARG A 29 11.83 13.60 5.28
C ARG A 29 11.10 12.28 5.03
N LEU A 30 11.20 11.71 3.83
CA LEU A 30 10.60 10.42 3.51
C LEU A 30 11.24 9.28 4.32
N LEU A 31 12.57 9.24 4.36
CA LEU A 31 13.33 8.23 5.11
C LEU A 31 13.09 8.31 6.62
N GLU A 32 13.10 9.52 7.18
CA GLU A 32 12.85 9.76 8.61
C GLU A 32 11.42 9.35 9.00
N ARG A 33 10.41 9.66 8.17
CA ARG A 33 9.03 9.20 8.39
C ARG A 33 8.91 7.68 8.35
N ALA A 34 9.70 7.01 7.52
CA ALA A 34 9.80 5.54 7.50
C ALA A 34 10.61 4.97 8.69
N GLY A 35 11.15 5.84 9.55
CA GLY A 35 11.94 5.49 10.73
C GLY A 35 13.39 5.11 10.42
N ALA A 36 13.90 5.42 9.23
CA ALA A 36 15.28 5.14 8.86
C ALA A 36 16.28 5.97 9.69
N ARG A 37 17.44 5.38 9.97
CA ARG A 37 18.59 6.11 10.49
C ARG A 37 19.44 6.56 9.30
N ILE A 38 19.49 7.85 9.03
CA ILE A 38 20.26 8.37 7.91
C ILE A 38 21.74 8.40 8.29
N VAL A 39 22.59 7.88 7.41
CA VAL A 39 24.04 7.72 7.62
C VAL A 39 24.85 8.31 6.44
N ALA A 40 26.15 8.51 6.64
CA ALA A 40 27.04 9.09 5.64
C ALA A 40 27.43 8.06 4.56
N GLU A 41 28.11 8.49 3.50
CA GLU A 41 28.52 7.60 2.39
C GLU A 41 29.38 6.44 2.91
N GLU A 42 30.28 6.70 3.86
CA GLU A 42 31.28 5.76 4.36
C GLU A 42 30.69 4.64 5.23
N ASP A 43 29.49 4.86 5.78
CA ASP A 43 28.82 3.94 6.69
C ASP A 43 28.26 2.71 5.96
N GLU A 44 28.03 1.62 6.71
CA GLU A 44 27.37 0.43 6.20
C GLU A 44 25.84 0.59 6.13
N ALA A 45 25.28 0.38 4.94
CA ALA A 45 23.84 0.31 4.71
C ALA A 45 23.51 -0.64 3.55
N ALA A 46 22.29 -1.17 3.54
CA ALA A 46 21.81 -2.00 2.43
C ALA A 46 21.29 -1.18 1.24
N ILE A 47 20.91 0.08 1.49
CA ILE A 47 20.28 0.96 0.52
C ILE A 47 20.91 2.35 0.63
N ALA A 48 21.11 2.98 -0.53
CA ALA A 48 21.54 4.35 -0.66
C ALA A 48 20.65 5.16 -1.59
N ILE A 49 20.50 6.44 -1.28
CA ILE A 49 19.87 7.42 -2.15
C ILE A 49 20.88 8.53 -2.44
N VAL A 50 21.27 8.67 -3.70
CA VAL A 50 22.17 9.73 -4.19
C VAL A 50 21.30 10.88 -4.70
N ALA A 51 21.12 11.92 -3.88
CA ALA A 51 20.11 12.94 -4.13
C ALA A 51 20.52 13.99 -5.18
N ASP A 52 21.80 14.24 -5.33
CA ASP A 52 22.40 15.15 -6.32
C ASP A 52 22.69 14.47 -7.67
N GLY A 53 22.55 13.15 -7.76
CA GLY A 53 22.81 12.39 -8.97
C GLY A 53 24.29 12.24 -9.31
N ASP A 54 25.20 12.39 -8.33
CA ASP A 54 26.62 12.16 -8.55
C ASP A 54 26.91 10.70 -8.97
N GLU A 55 27.35 10.55 -10.22
CA GLU A 55 27.60 9.27 -10.85
C GLU A 55 28.74 8.52 -10.17
N ALA A 56 29.80 9.22 -9.78
CA ALA A 56 30.94 8.59 -9.12
C ALA A 56 30.54 7.97 -7.77
N THR A 57 29.76 8.69 -6.97
CA THR A 57 29.19 8.19 -5.72
C THR A 57 28.26 7.00 -5.95
N ALA A 58 27.35 7.08 -6.92
CA ALA A 58 26.46 5.98 -7.25
C ALA A 58 27.24 4.70 -7.65
N VAL A 59 28.25 4.82 -8.50
CA VAL A 59 29.09 3.70 -8.93
C VAL A 59 29.87 3.09 -7.75
N ARG A 60 30.47 3.91 -6.88
CA ARG A 60 31.18 3.43 -5.68
C ARG A 60 30.26 2.65 -4.75
N LEU A 61 29.04 3.15 -4.52
CA LEU A 61 28.05 2.49 -3.66
C LEU A 61 27.55 1.18 -4.25
N ARG A 62 27.28 1.12 -5.56
CA ARG A 62 26.91 -0.13 -6.24
C ARG A 62 28.03 -1.16 -6.19
N ALA A 63 29.28 -0.74 -6.36
CA ALA A 63 30.45 -1.64 -6.25
C ALA A 63 30.59 -2.26 -4.84
N ARG A 64 30.02 -1.64 -3.80
CA ARG A 64 29.94 -2.17 -2.43
C ARG A 64 28.76 -3.12 -2.21
N GLY A 65 27.95 -3.38 -3.24
CA GLY A 65 26.73 -4.20 -3.13
C GLY A 65 25.54 -3.48 -2.50
N VAL A 66 25.61 -2.15 -2.35
CA VAL A 66 24.48 -1.33 -1.87
C VAL A 66 23.49 -1.12 -3.01
N LEU A 67 22.19 -1.28 -2.75
CA LEU A 67 21.17 -0.92 -3.74
C LEU A 67 21.07 0.60 -3.81
N VAL A 68 21.18 1.18 -5.01
CA VAL A 68 21.26 2.63 -5.21
C VAL A 68 20.00 3.16 -5.89
N ASN A 69 19.52 4.32 -5.44
CA ASN A 69 18.64 5.20 -6.21
C ASN A 69 19.36 6.54 -6.42
N ALA A 70 19.66 6.90 -7.66
CA ALA A 70 20.34 8.13 -8.02
C ALA A 70 19.39 9.06 -8.81
N THR A 71 19.24 10.30 -8.35
CA THR A 71 18.42 11.32 -9.04
C THR A 71 18.87 11.50 -10.48
N ASP A 72 17.93 11.55 -11.41
CA ASP A 72 18.18 11.79 -12.85
C ASP A 72 19.20 10.83 -13.51
N ARG A 73 19.48 9.69 -12.88
CA ARG A 73 20.41 8.65 -13.36
C ARG A 73 19.72 7.27 -13.38
N PRO A 74 18.75 7.04 -14.28
CA PRO A 74 17.99 5.78 -14.32
C PRO A 74 18.87 4.54 -14.49
N ASP A 75 19.94 4.63 -15.28
CA ASP A 75 20.87 3.51 -15.53
C ASP A 75 21.72 3.12 -14.30
N LEU A 76 21.76 4.01 -13.29
CA LEU A 76 22.47 3.80 -12.03
C LEU A 76 21.51 3.45 -10.87
N CYS A 77 20.21 3.29 -11.15
CA CYS A 77 19.21 2.97 -10.14
C CYS A 77 18.91 1.46 -10.11
N ASP A 78 19.06 0.84 -8.95
CA ASP A 78 18.59 -0.53 -8.69
C ASP A 78 17.11 -0.55 -8.24
N PHE A 79 16.58 0.58 -7.78
CA PHE A 79 15.18 0.75 -7.41
C PHE A 79 14.68 2.19 -7.64
N THR A 80 13.36 2.37 -7.63
CA THR A 80 12.71 3.68 -7.75
C THR A 80 11.91 4.01 -6.49
N LEU A 81 11.81 5.30 -6.18
CA LEU A 81 10.92 5.79 -5.14
C LEU A 81 9.55 6.10 -5.77
N PRO A 82 8.47 5.42 -5.37
CA PRO A 82 7.14 5.65 -5.94
C PRO A 82 6.52 6.95 -5.43
N ALA A 83 5.46 7.41 -6.09
CA ALA A 83 4.55 8.37 -5.46
C ALA A 83 3.75 7.64 -4.38
N ILE A 84 3.67 8.21 -3.17
CA ILE A 84 3.08 7.55 -2.00
C ILE A 84 1.87 8.34 -1.51
N VAL A 85 0.75 7.65 -1.31
CA VAL A 85 -0.34 8.14 -0.46
C VAL A 85 -0.15 7.53 0.93
N ASP A 86 -0.03 8.39 1.94
CA ASP A 86 0.17 7.97 3.31
C ASP A 86 -1.11 8.15 4.15
N ARG A 87 -1.61 7.03 4.67
CA ARG A 87 -2.69 6.91 5.67
C ARG A 87 -2.29 5.89 6.73
N ALA A 88 -1.03 5.95 7.19
CA ALA A 88 -0.37 4.93 7.99
C ALA A 88 -1.29 4.33 9.09
N PRO A 89 -1.35 2.99 9.22
CA PRO A 89 -0.53 2.01 8.50
C PRO A 89 -1.01 1.65 7.08
N VAL A 90 -2.04 2.29 6.55
CA VAL A 90 -2.51 2.06 5.16
C VAL A 90 -1.69 2.91 4.20
N LEU A 91 -0.98 2.26 3.27
CA LEU A 91 -0.11 2.93 2.29
C LEU A 91 -0.49 2.51 0.88
N ILE A 92 -0.40 3.45 -0.07
CA ILE A 92 -0.50 3.17 -1.50
C ILE A 92 0.76 3.69 -2.17
N ALA A 93 1.43 2.81 -2.91
CA ALA A 93 2.58 3.14 -3.74
C ALA A 93 2.16 3.12 -5.22
N ILE A 94 2.49 4.19 -5.93
CA ILE A 94 2.15 4.38 -7.34
C ILE A 94 3.46 4.49 -8.12
N GLY A 95 3.72 3.50 -8.95
CA GLY A 95 4.86 3.46 -9.86
C GLY A 95 4.40 3.47 -11.32
N THR A 96 5.09 4.23 -12.17
CA THR A 96 4.87 4.24 -13.63
C THR A 96 6.01 3.59 -14.40
N GLY A 97 6.94 2.91 -13.69
CA GLY A 97 8.12 2.31 -14.31
C GLY A 97 9.01 3.32 -15.03
N GLY A 98 8.99 4.59 -14.62
CA GLY A 98 9.70 5.69 -15.28
C GLY A 98 8.96 6.33 -16.45
N ALA A 99 7.82 5.79 -16.89
CA ALA A 99 7.10 6.29 -18.07
C ALA A 99 6.54 7.72 -17.89
N SER A 100 6.08 8.07 -16.69
CA SER A 100 5.58 9.42 -16.42
C SER A 100 5.52 9.72 -14.91
N ALA A 101 6.37 10.65 -14.44
CA ALA A 101 6.28 11.20 -13.09
C ALA A 101 5.01 12.05 -12.91
N GLY A 102 4.58 12.75 -13.96
CA GLY A 102 3.35 13.56 -13.95
C GLY A 102 2.10 12.74 -13.72
N LEU A 103 1.99 11.57 -14.37
CA LEU A 103 0.88 10.64 -14.16
C LEU A 103 0.86 10.10 -12.73
N ALA A 104 2.03 9.68 -12.20
CA ALA A 104 2.14 9.20 -10.82
C ALA A 104 1.69 10.27 -9.81
N LYS A 105 2.09 11.53 -10.03
CA LYS A 105 1.67 12.69 -9.23
C LYS A 105 0.16 12.91 -9.29
N ALA A 106 -0.43 12.92 -10.48
CA ALA A 106 -1.86 13.14 -10.67
C ALA A 106 -2.71 12.04 -10.00
N LEU A 107 -2.30 10.78 -10.11
CA LEU A 107 -2.96 9.65 -9.44
C LEU A 107 -2.85 9.77 -7.92
N ARG A 108 -1.66 10.08 -7.38
CA ARG A 108 -1.45 10.32 -5.94
C ARG A 108 -2.40 11.39 -5.42
N GLN A 109 -2.49 12.53 -6.09
CA GLN A 109 -3.36 13.65 -5.69
C GLN A 109 -4.84 13.25 -5.67
N ARG A 110 -5.31 12.50 -6.67
CA ARG A 110 -6.69 12.01 -6.72
C ARG A 110 -6.98 11.01 -5.59
N PHE A 111 -6.09 10.07 -5.34
CA PHE A 111 -6.25 9.11 -4.25
C PHE A 111 -6.15 9.78 -2.88
N GLU A 112 -5.31 10.81 -2.70
CA GLU A 112 -5.28 11.60 -1.47
C GLU A 112 -6.60 12.32 -1.21
N ALA A 113 -7.27 12.83 -2.24
CA ALA A 113 -8.57 13.47 -2.11
C ALA A 113 -9.70 12.45 -1.81
N LEU A 114 -9.61 11.25 -2.40
CA LEU A 114 -10.61 10.20 -2.23
C LEU A 114 -10.50 9.50 -0.87
N LEU A 115 -9.28 9.23 -0.40
CA LEU A 115 -9.05 8.35 0.75
C LEU A 115 -9.15 9.10 2.08
N PRO A 116 -10.06 8.68 3.00
CA PRO A 116 -10.22 9.32 4.29
C PRO A 116 -8.93 9.31 5.13
N GLN A 117 -8.69 10.38 5.88
CA GLN A 117 -7.52 10.47 6.76
C GLN A 117 -7.55 9.44 7.91
N ARG A 118 -8.76 9.02 8.30
CA ARG A 118 -9.04 8.07 9.39
C ARG A 118 -8.73 6.60 9.09
N LEU A 119 -8.36 6.24 7.84
CA LEU A 119 -8.06 4.85 7.48
C LEU A 119 -7.02 4.21 8.39
N GLY A 120 -6.04 5.01 8.82
CA GLY A 120 -5.01 4.55 9.75
C GLY A 120 -5.55 4.12 11.12
N ALA A 121 -6.52 4.87 11.64
CA ALA A 121 -7.17 4.57 12.92
C ALA A 121 -7.97 3.27 12.83
N LEU A 122 -8.75 3.08 11.76
CA LEU A 122 -9.49 1.84 11.52
C LEU A 122 -8.56 0.63 11.42
N ALA A 123 -7.47 0.73 10.64
CA ALA A 123 -6.51 -0.36 10.51
C ALA A 123 -5.84 -0.71 11.85
N THR A 124 -5.51 0.30 12.66
CA THR A 124 -4.95 0.10 14.01
C THR A 124 -5.95 -0.55 14.95
N ALA A 125 -7.22 -0.12 14.91
CA ALA A 125 -8.30 -0.70 15.70
C ALA A 125 -8.54 -2.18 15.33
N LEU A 126 -8.63 -2.50 14.04
CA LEU A 126 -8.74 -3.88 13.54
C LEU A 126 -7.58 -4.76 14.01
N TYR A 127 -6.35 -4.24 13.96
CA TYR A 127 -5.19 -4.97 14.47
C TYR A 127 -5.29 -5.21 15.98
N GLY A 128 -5.67 -4.20 16.76
CA GLY A 128 -5.84 -4.31 18.22
C GLY A 128 -6.91 -5.35 18.60
N MET A 129 -7.97 -5.46 17.81
CA MET A 129 -9.09 -6.37 18.06
C MET A 129 -8.92 -7.75 17.40
N ARG A 130 -7.77 -8.03 16.75
CA ARG A 130 -7.54 -9.29 16.02
C ARG A 130 -7.81 -10.54 16.85
N SER A 131 -7.49 -10.51 18.14
CA SER A 131 -7.72 -11.63 19.06
C SER A 131 -9.21 -11.85 19.32
N ALA A 132 -9.97 -10.77 19.53
CA ALA A 132 -11.42 -10.83 19.70
C ALA A 132 -12.14 -11.29 18.42
N ILE A 133 -11.73 -10.77 17.25
CA ILE A 133 -12.23 -11.21 15.94
C ILE A 133 -12.01 -12.72 15.75
N ARG A 134 -10.82 -13.24 16.10
CA ARG A 134 -10.51 -14.67 16.02
C ARG A 134 -11.31 -15.51 17.01
N ALA A 135 -11.57 -15.00 18.21
CA ALA A 135 -12.41 -15.70 19.20
C ALA A 135 -13.87 -15.76 18.74
N ARG A 136 -14.39 -14.67 18.14
CA ARG A 136 -15.77 -14.60 17.62
C ARG A 136 -16.00 -15.52 16.42
N TRP A 137 -15.04 -15.54 15.48
CA TRP A 137 -15.06 -16.41 14.31
C TRP A 137 -13.78 -17.26 14.25
N PRO A 138 -13.77 -18.44 14.89
CA PRO A 138 -12.62 -19.36 14.84
C PRO A 138 -12.35 -19.88 13.43
N ASP A 139 -13.42 -20.22 12.69
CA ASP A 139 -13.33 -20.63 11.29
C ASP A 139 -12.81 -19.50 10.40
N ALA A 140 -11.82 -19.81 9.56
CA ALA A 140 -11.14 -18.82 8.74
C ALA A 140 -12.02 -18.27 7.62
N ALA A 141 -12.89 -19.10 7.03
CA ALA A 141 -13.77 -18.67 5.95
C ALA A 141 -14.91 -17.78 6.49
N ALA A 142 -15.54 -18.15 7.60
CA ALA A 142 -16.54 -17.33 8.27
C ALA A 142 -15.97 -15.98 8.72
N ARG A 143 -14.76 -15.96 9.27
CA ARG A 143 -14.08 -14.73 9.67
C ARG A 143 -13.79 -13.82 8.47
N ARG A 144 -13.34 -14.38 7.34
CA ARG A 144 -13.12 -13.62 6.11
C ARG A 144 -14.42 -12.98 5.63
N ARG A 145 -15.50 -13.76 5.50
CA ARG A 145 -16.82 -13.24 5.10
C ARG A 145 -17.34 -12.12 6.02
N ALA A 146 -17.17 -12.27 7.34
CA ALA A 146 -17.60 -11.25 8.28
C ALA A 146 -16.82 -9.94 8.08
N ILE A 147 -15.49 -10.03 7.93
CA ILE A 147 -14.62 -8.87 7.66
C ILE A 147 -14.98 -8.23 6.32
N ASP A 148 -15.13 -9.01 5.26
CA ASP A 148 -15.45 -8.52 3.92
C ASP A 148 -16.81 -7.81 3.91
N ALA A 149 -17.82 -8.39 4.56
CA ALA A 149 -19.13 -7.77 4.72
C ALA A 149 -19.06 -6.46 5.53
N GLY A 150 -18.30 -6.46 6.63
CA GLY A 150 -18.10 -5.27 7.46
C GLY A 150 -17.42 -4.12 6.71
N LEU A 151 -16.41 -4.43 5.89
CA LEU A 151 -15.61 -3.46 5.13
C LEU A 151 -16.23 -3.08 3.77
N SER A 152 -17.30 -3.77 3.35
CA SER A 152 -17.99 -3.47 2.09
C SER A 152 -18.66 -2.08 2.13
N PRO A 153 -18.94 -1.47 0.97
CA PRO A 153 -19.67 -0.20 0.92
C PRO A 153 -21.00 -0.25 1.69
N GLY A 154 -21.17 0.63 2.69
CA GLY A 154 -22.33 0.66 3.59
C GLY A 154 -22.30 -0.39 4.70
N GLY A 155 -21.23 -1.18 4.81
CA GLY A 155 -20.98 -2.08 5.93
C GLY A 155 -20.72 -1.33 7.24
N VAL A 156 -20.88 -2.01 8.37
CA VAL A 156 -20.78 -1.40 9.71
C VAL A 156 -19.42 -0.76 9.97
N ILE A 157 -18.36 -1.31 9.38
CA ILE A 157 -16.98 -0.81 9.51
C ILE A 157 -16.41 -0.38 8.14
N ASP A 158 -17.27 0.08 7.24
CA ASP A 158 -16.87 0.60 5.92
C ASP A 158 -15.79 1.67 6.09
N PRO A 159 -14.59 1.50 5.50
CA PRO A 159 -13.49 2.45 5.63
C PRO A 159 -13.81 3.89 5.19
N PHE A 160 -14.84 4.07 4.36
CA PHE A 160 -15.32 5.37 3.91
C PHE A 160 -16.40 5.99 4.82
N SER A 161 -16.96 5.25 5.77
CA SER A 161 -17.85 5.80 6.80
C SER A 161 -17.08 6.64 7.82
N ASP A 162 -17.69 7.69 8.37
CA ASP A 162 -17.07 8.59 9.36
C ASP A 162 -16.81 7.91 10.70
N ASN A 163 -17.64 6.94 11.09
CA ASN A 163 -17.62 6.27 12.39
C ASN A 163 -17.06 4.84 12.34
N ALA A 164 -16.37 4.44 11.25
CA ALA A 164 -16.00 3.04 11.01
C ALA A 164 -15.17 2.41 12.14
N ALA A 165 -14.20 3.16 12.70
CA ALA A 165 -13.36 2.68 13.80
C ALA A 165 -14.16 2.55 15.11
N ASP A 166 -15.06 3.50 15.37
CA ASP A 166 -15.89 3.53 16.58
C ASP A 166 -17.00 2.47 16.54
N ALA A 167 -17.44 2.09 15.35
CA ALA A 167 -18.43 1.04 15.12
C ALA A 167 -17.86 -0.39 15.27
N LEU A 168 -16.54 -0.55 15.40
CA LEU A 168 -15.88 -1.85 15.43
C LEU A 168 -16.30 -2.76 16.62
N PRO A 169 -16.45 -2.25 17.86
CA PRO A 169 -17.01 -3.04 18.96
C PRO A 169 -18.45 -3.50 18.69
N LEU A 170 -19.30 -2.61 18.19
CA LEU A 170 -20.68 -2.94 17.84
C LEU A 170 -20.75 -3.97 16.71
N TRP A 171 -19.87 -3.88 15.72
CA TRP A 171 -19.78 -4.88 14.64
C TRP A 171 -19.38 -6.26 15.16
N LEU A 172 -18.49 -6.34 16.17
CA LEU A 172 -18.11 -7.60 16.80
C LEU A 172 -19.23 -8.23 17.65
N GLU A 173 -19.97 -7.40 18.36
CA GLU A 173 -21.10 -7.80 19.22
C GLU A 173 -22.35 -8.13 18.39
N GLY A 174 -22.53 -7.41 17.29
CA GLY A 174 -23.66 -7.56 16.39
C GLY A 174 -23.75 -8.95 15.78
N GLN A 175 -24.99 -9.37 15.50
CA GLN A 175 -25.23 -10.41 14.51
C GLN A 175 -24.75 -9.86 13.17
N GLY A 176 -23.47 -10.08 12.85
CA GLY A 176 -23.04 -10.15 11.47
C GLY A 176 -23.84 -11.29 10.85
N ASP A 177 -25.06 -11.00 10.42
CA ASP A 177 -25.90 -11.90 9.68
C ASP A 177 -25.03 -12.32 8.50
N ILE A 178 -24.62 -13.58 8.52
CA ILE A 178 -23.89 -14.17 7.41
C ILE A 178 -24.86 -14.01 6.26
N ALA A 179 -24.58 -13.06 5.36
CA ALA A 179 -25.40 -12.83 4.19
C ALA A 179 -25.67 -14.20 3.57
N ALA A 180 -26.94 -14.56 3.45
CA ALA A 180 -27.34 -15.89 3.03
C ALA A 180 -26.55 -16.26 1.77
N SER A 181 -26.04 -17.50 1.72
CA SER A 181 -25.27 -17.96 0.57
C SER A 181 -26.09 -17.72 -0.70
N ARG A 182 -25.53 -16.93 -1.62
CA ARG A 182 -26.17 -16.56 -2.88
C ARG A 182 -25.40 -17.16 -4.05
N PHE A 183 -26.13 -17.75 -4.98
CA PHE A 183 -25.59 -18.14 -6.28
C PHE A 183 -25.92 -17.04 -7.29
N VAL A 184 -24.91 -16.43 -7.91
CA VAL A 184 -25.10 -15.36 -8.88
C VAL A 184 -24.56 -15.81 -10.24
N PRO A 185 -25.42 -16.10 -11.22
CA PRO A 185 -24.97 -16.39 -12.58
C PRO A 185 -24.46 -15.10 -13.24
N ILE A 186 -23.22 -15.11 -13.71
CA ILE A 186 -22.64 -14.04 -14.52
C ILE A 186 -22.56 -14.55 -15.96
N ARG A 187 -23.28 -13.89 -16.87
CA ARG A 187 -23.21 -14.21 -18.30
C ARG A 187 -22.02 -13.46 -18.89
N LEU A 188 -21.04 -14.21 -19.42
CA LEU A 188 -19.95 -13.65 -20.22
C LEU A 188 -20.50 -13.20 -21.57
N LEU A 189 -20.18 -11.96 -21.96
CA LEU A 189 -20.59 -11.38 -23.24
C LEU A 189 -19.60 -11.76 -24.36
N SER A 190 -18.31 -11.80 -24.03
CA SER A 190 -17.22 -12.16 -24.92
C SER A 190 -16.04 -12.76 -24.12
N GLY A 191 -14.92 -13.02 -24.79
CA GLY A 191 -13.64 -13.39 -24.14
C GLY A 191 -12.76 -12.19 -23.74
N ASP A 192 -13.21 -10.95 -23.97
CA ASP A 192 -12.51 -9.73 -23.58
C ASP A 192 -12.84 -9.37 -22.11
N PRO A 193 -11.85 -9.26 -21.21
CA PRO A 193 -12.07 -8.85 -19.81
C PRO A 193 -12.76 -7.49 -19.66
N ASP A 194 -12.55 -6.57 -20.60
CA ASP A 194 -13.11 -5.21 -20.54
C ASP A 194 -14.63 -5.18 -20.82
N ASP A 195 -15.18 -6.27 -21.39
CA ASP A 195 -16.62 -6.44 -21.58
C ASP A 195 -17.35 -6.86 -20.29
N LEU A 196 -16.63 -7.09 -19.19
CA LEU A 196 -17.25 -7.31 -17.89
C LEU A 196 -17.88 -6.02 -17.38
N THR A 197 -19.18 -6.09 -17.07
CA THR A 197 -19.82 -5.00 -16.33
C THR A 197 -19.11 -4.78 -14.99
N LEU A 198 -19.05 -3.52 -14.52
CA LEU A 198 -18.51 -3.19 -13.20
C LEU A 198 -19.19 -4.00 -12.07
N ARG A 199 -20.48 -4.34 -12.24
CA ARG A 199 -21.21 -5.21 -11.32
C ARG A 199 -20.66 -6.63 -11.33
N ALA A 200 -20.42 -7.22 -12.49
CA ALA A 200 -19.84 -8.56 -12.61
C ALA A 200 -18.43 -8.62 -12.04
N ALA A 201 -17.57 -7.64 -12.35
CA ALA A 201 -16.22 -7.54 -11.81
C ALA A 201 -16.22 -7.45 -10.27
N ARG A 202 -17.11 -6.64 -9.69
CA ARG A 202 -17.28 -6.54 -8.24
C ARG A 202 -17.74 -7.86 -7.62
N LEU A 203 -18.75 -8.49 -8.21
CA LEU A 203 -19.26 -9.78 -7.74
C LEU A 203 -18.21 -10.90 -7.80
N LEU A 204 -17.34 -10.89 -8.83
CA LEU A 204 -16.21 -11.82 -8.92
C LEU A 204 -15.18 -11.58 -7.81
N GLY A 205 -14.91 -10.32 -7.46
CA GLY A 205 -14.03 -9.98 -6.34
C GLY A 205 -14.58 -10.36 -4.96
N GLU A 206 -15.90 -10.40 -4.81
CA GLU A 206 -16.60 -10.82 -3.58
C GLU A 206 -16.81 -12.35 -3.48
N ALA A 207 -16.53 -13.12 -4.55
CA ALA A 207 -16.93 -14.52 -4.63
C ALA A 207 -16.06 -15.44 -3.77
N ASP A 208 -16.69 -16.26 -2.91
CA ASP A 208 -16.01 -17.33 -2.17
C ASP A 208 -15.54 -18.48 -3.11
N ARG A 209 -16.31 -18.76 -4.16
CA ARG A 209 -16.06 -19.82 -5.16
C ARG A 209 -16.56 -19.38 -6.53
N VAL A 210 -15.77 -19.65 -7.57
CA VAL A 210 -16.14 -19.41 -8.96
C VAL A 210 -16.25 -20.75 -9.68
N TYR A 211 -17.41 -20.99 -10.31
CA TYR A 211 -17.66 -22.14 -11.19
C TYR A 211 -17.65 -21.62 -12.62
N HIS A 212 -16.95 -22.31 -13.53
CA HIS A 212 -16.84 -21.95 -14.95
C HIS A 212 -17.00 -23.19 -15.82
#